data_AF-A0A0A9Y836-F1
#
_entry.id   AF-A0A0A9Y836-F1
#
_cell.length_a   1.000
_cell.length_b   1.000
_cell.length_c   1.000
_cell.angle_alpha   90.00
_cell.angle_beta   90.00
_cell.angle_gamma   90.00
#
_symmetry.space_group_name_H-M   'P 1'
#
loop_
_entity.id
_entity.type
_entity.pdbx_description
1 polymer ?
#
loop_
_entity_poly.entity_id
_entity_poly.type
_entity_poly.pdbx_seq_one_letter_code
_entity_poly.pdbx_strand_id
1 'polypeptide(L)'
;SIVGVSWMLVYFRDSFITKHDTYRWAEPYLGLIGGSSWRYNASFKLEETVADYFSGIVLQRQNMENPANSPGTLKFQLTFNLAVVWMIVFIALSKGLKSYGKVVFLFSLVPILGMVFLCVKIMGLAPAYRKSSIALPQTDWSEFFLNSKSWSMAMTEAFYTWGLLGASMMQMASHNRPNHLLHKDTNIVTAVTFAVLILSAFLANTCAQLLLAHGYAYTPSS
;
A
#
# COMPACT_ATOMS: atom_id res chain seq x y z
N SER A 1 -6.81 2.91 -6.82
CA SER A 1 -6.95 4.31 -7.29
C SER A 1 -5.67 4.74 -8.01
N ILE A 2 -5.76 5.36 -9.19
CA ILE A 2 -4.59 5.79 -9.99
C ILE A 2 -3.81 6.94 -9.35
N VAL A 3 -4.51 7.77 -8.56
CA VAL A 3 -3.91 8.85 -7.77
C VAL A 3 -2.94 8.27 -6.72
N GLY A 4 -3.28 7.13 -6.11
CA GLY A 4 -2.40 6.44 -5.18
C GLY A 4 -1.08 5.98 -5.83
N VAL A 5 -1.14 5.50 -7.08
CA VAL A 5 0.08 5.15 -7.84
C VAL A 5 0.94 6.38 -8.10
N SER A 6 0.31 7.53 -8.38
CA SER A 6 1.02 8.80 -8.52
C SER A 6 1.73 9.22 -7.23
N TRP A 7 1.12 8.98 -6.05
CA TRP A 7 1.79 9.19 -4.76
C TRP A 7 2.96 8.22 -4.58
N MET A 8 2.81 6.95 -4.93
CA MET A 8 3.90 5.96 -4.87
C MET A 8 5.11 6.37 -5.70
N LEU A 9 4.90 7.01 -6.87
CA LEU A 9 6.01 7.53 -7.69
C LEU A 9 6.80 8.64 -6.98
N VAL A 10 6.16 9.43 -6.11
CA VAL A 10 6.86 10.43 -5.28
C VAL A 10 7.80 9.72 -4.30
N TYR A 11 7.29 8.74 -3.56
CA TYR A 11 8.10 7.93 -2.66
C TYR A 11 9.22 7.17 -3.39
N PHE A 12 8.93 6.62 -4.57
CA PHE A 12 9.93 5.93 -5.39
C PHE A 12 11.06 6.86 -5.80
N ARG A 13 10.75 8.07 -6.30
CA ARG A 13 11.77 9.08 -6.61
C ARG A 13 12.61 9.43 -5.38
N ASP A 14 11.94 9.66 -4.26
CA ASP A 14 12.60 10.08 -3.02
C ASP A 14 13.34 8.93 -2.31
N SER A 15 13.21 7.69 -2.81
CA SER A 15 13.98 6.52 -2.34
C SER A 15 15.42 6.48 -2.87
N PHE A 16 15.70 7.18 -3.98
CA PHE A 16 17.04 7.26 -4.53
C PHE A 16 17.85 8.28 -3.75
N ILE A 17 18.58 7.79 -2.75
CA ILE A 17 19.36 8.63 -1.85
C ILE A 17 20.86 8.42 -2.03
N THR A 18 21.61 9.53 -1.96
CA THR A 18 23.07 9.51 -1.94
C THR A 18 23.56 8.96 -0.59
N LYS A 19 24.75 8.34 -0.55
CA LYS A 19 25.29 7.61 0.62
C LYS A 19 25.33 8.39 1.95
N HIS A 20 25.18 9.71 1.92
CA HIS A 20 25.24 10.60 3.08
C HIS A 20 23.90 11.21 3.50
N ASP A 21 22.82 10.92 2.76
CA ASP A 21 21.50 11.52 3.01
C ASP A 21 20.57 10.52 3.70
N THR A 22 19.77 11.00 4.66
CA THR A 22 18.69 10.27 5.33
C THR A 22 17.39 10.36 4.54
N TYR A 23 16.56 9.31 4.57
CA TYR A 23 15.29 9.33 3.84
C TYR A 23 14.44 10.54 4.22
N ARG A 24 13.90 11.26 3.22
CA ARG A 24 13.17 12.51 3.43
C ARG A 24 11.90 12.34 4.27
N TRP A 25 11.30 11.15 4.25
CA TRP A 25 10.16 10.78 5.09
C TRP A 25 10.55 10.25 6.47
N ALA A 26 11.85 10.04 6.73
CA ALA A 26 12.36 9.71 8.06
C ALA A 26 12.75 10.97 8.85
N GLU A 27 12.82 12.12 8.20
CA GLU A 27 13.06 13.40 8.84
C GLU A 27 11.74 14.08 9.25
N PRO A 28 11.71 14.77 10.41
CA PRO A 28 10.53 15.53 10.82
C PRO A 28 10.26 16.65 9.82
N TYR A 29 9.01 16.75 9.35
CA TYR A 29 8.63 17.75 8.37
C TYR A 29 8.51 19.13 9.00
N LEU A 30 9.52 19.97 8.73
CA LEU A 30 9.69 21.31 9.28
C LEU A 30 8.61 22.33 8.87
N GLY A 31 7.73 22.00 7.92
CA GLY A 31 6.59 22.85 7.54
C GLY A 31 5.36 22.68 8.47
N LEU A 32 5.21 21.53 9.12
CA LEU A 32 4.19 21.28 10.16
C LEU A 32 4.57 21.92 11.50
N ILE A 33 5.87 22.09 11.72
CA ILE A 33 6.46 22.61 12.94
C ILE A 33 6.82 24.07 12.65
N GLY A 34 5.94 25.02 12.97
CA GLY A 34 6.09 26.47 12.70
C GLY A 34 7.55 26.94 12.67
N GLY A 35 7.94 27.53 11.52
CA GLY A 35 9.33 27.58 11.06
C GLY A 35 10.38 28.02 12.09
N SER A 36 11.52 27.33 12.09
CA SER A 36 12.82 27.68 12.70
C SER A 36 12.91 28.07 14.19
N SER A 37 11.84 28.45 14.88
CA SER A 37 11.90 29.09 16.21
C SER A 37 11.83 28.14 17.41
N TRP A 38 11.60 26.83 17.22
CA TRP A 38 11.40 25.86 18.30
C TRP A 38 12.51 24.80 18.43
N ARG A 39 13.75 25.15 18.02
CA ARG A 39 14.73 24.14 17.58
C ARG A 39 15.69 23.54 18.60
N TYR A 40 15.56 23.77 19.91
CA TYR A 40 16.62 23.30 20.82
C TYR A 40 16.24 22.20 21.81
N ASN A 41 14.96 21.85 22.02
CA ASN A 41 14.56 20.79 22.96
C ASN A 41 13.16 20.22 22.65
N ALA A 42 12.97 19.61 21.48
CA ALA A 42 11.72 18.90 21.17
C ALA A 42 12.02 17.42 20.89
N SER A 43 11.32 16.53 21.61
CA SER A 43 11.27 15.10 21.30
C SER A 43 10.16 14.87 20.27
N PHE A 44 10.51 14.25 19.15
CA PHE A 44 9.56 13.96 18.07
C PHE A 44 9.13 12.49 18.14
N LYS A 45 7.83 12.23 17.96
CA LYS A 45 7.35 10.87 17.75
C LYS A 45 7.72 10.46 16.34
N LEU A 46 8.62 9.48 16.20
CA LEU A 46 9.08 9.00 14.89
C LEU A 46 7.91 8.51 14.01
N GLU A 47 6.85 8.00 14.63
CA GLU A 47 5.62 7.52 13.99
C GLU A 47 4.89 8.61 13.19
N GLU A 48 5.04 9.89 13.56
CA GLU A 48 4.39 11.01 12.89
C GLU A 48 5.17 11.48 11.66
N THR A 49 6.48 11.20 11.55
CA THR A 49 7.34 11.71 10.45
C THR A 49 6.86 11.30 9.05
N VAL A 50 6.44 10.05 8.88
CA VAL A 50 5.96 9.53 7.59
C VAL A 50 4.57 10.08 7.26
N ALA A 51 3.68 10.16 8.26
CA ALA A 51 2.34 10.72 8.12
C ALA A 51 2.38 12.22 7.80
N ASP A 52 3.30 12.93 8.45
CA ASP A 52 3.58 14.35 8.24
C ASP A 52 4.17 14.61 6.86
N TYR A 53 5.11 13.77 6.41
CA TYR A 53 5.60 13.81 5.05
C TYR A 53 4.47 13.63 4.03
N PHE A 54 3.58 12.67 4.27
CA PHE A 54 2.42 12.44 3.40
C PHE A 54 1.47 13.65 3.39
N SER A 55 1.08 14.16 4.56
CA SER A 55 0.16 15.29 4.70
C SER A 55 0.73 16.60 4.14
N GLY A 56 1.97 16.91 4.49
CA GLY A 56 2.65 18.17 4.17
C GLY A 56 3.27 18.20 2.77
N ILE A 57 4.05 17.19 2.40
CA ILE A 57 4.76 17.16 1.11
C ILE A 57 3.92 16.53 0.02
N VAL A 58 3.32 15.36 0.24
CA VAL A 58 2.62 14.62 -0.82
C VAL A 58 1.27 15.25 -1.12
N LEU A 59 0.48 15.54 -0.08
CA LEU A 59 -0.87 16.08 -0.19
C LEU A 59 -0.93 17.62 -0.14
N GLN A 60 0.07 18.29 0.44
CA GLN A 60 0.11 19.75 0.59
C GLN A 60 -1.14 20.35 1.27
N ARG A 61 -1.69 19.66 2.28
CA ARG A 61 -2.91 20.12 3.00
C ARG A 61 -2.73 21.44 3.74
N GLN A 62 -1.49 21.88 3.97
CA GLN A 62 -1.19 23.03 4.82
C GLN A 62 -1.33 24.40 4.13
N ASN A 63 -1.27 24.44 2.79
CA ASN A 63 -1.36 25.70 2.05
C ASN A 63 -2.81 26.13 1.76
N MET A 64 -3.77 25.52 2.46
CA MET A 64 -5.20 25.78 2.30
C MET A 64 -5.71 26.60 3.49
N GLU A 65 -5.94 27.89 3.28
CA GLU A 65 -6.61 28.76 4.28
C GLU A 65 -8.06 28.32 4.56
N ASN A 66 -8.68 27.54 3.64
CA ASN A 66 -10.00 26.94 3.82
C ASN A 66 -10.12 25.58 3.09
N PRO A 67 -9.96 24.44 3.78
CA PRO A 67 -9.95 23.11 3.15
C PRO A 67 -11.30 22.67 2.57
N ALA A 68 -12.41 23.30 2.97
CA ALA A 68 -13.75 22.92 2.52
C ALA A 68 -14.26 23.69 1.28
N ASN A 69 -13.78 24.91 1.04
CA ASN A 69 -14.45 25.86 0.13
C ASN A 69 -13.61 26.30 -1.08
N SER A 70 -12.34 25.86 -1.20
CA SER A 70 -11.50 26.21 -2.34
C SER A 70 -10.70 25.00 -2.82
N PRO A 71 -10.76 24.62 -4.11
CA PRO A 71 -9.81 23.67 -4.66
C PRO A 71 -8.41 24.31 -4.56
N GLY A 72 -7.60 23.81 -3.64
CA GLY A 72 -6.23 24.32 -3.45
C GLY A 72 -5.37 24.20 -4.71
N THR A 73 -4.17 24.77 -4.66
CA THR A 73 -3.26 24.80 -5.82
C THR A 73 -2.85 23.40 -6.26
N LEU A 74 -2.98 23.11 -7.56
CA LEU A 74 -2.53 21.87 -8.16
C LEU A 74 -0.99 21.76 -8.09
N LYS A 75 -0.50 20.70 -7.42
CA LYS A 75 0.93 20.41 -7.38
C LYS A 75 1.39 19.89 -8.75
N PHE A 76 2.11 20.72 -9.50
CA PHE A 76 2.60 20.36 -10.84
C PHE A 76 3.33 19.01 -10.88
N GLN A 77 4.15 18.70 -9.88
CA GLN A 77 4.84 17.42 -9.77
C GLN A 77 3.87 16.23 -9.70
N LEU A 78 2.77 16.36 -8.94
CA LEU A 78 1.78 15.30 -8.80
C LEU A 78 0.95 15.15 -10.09
N THR A 79 0.57 16.27 -10.70
CA THR A 79 -0.12 16.28 -11.99
C THR A 79 0.73 15.65 -13.09
N PHE A 80 2.03 15.95 -13.12
CA PHE A 80 2.97 15.33 -14.04
C PHE A 80 3.09 13.82 -13.82
N ASN A 81 3.27 13.36 -12.57
CA ASN A 81 3.29 11.94 -12.25
C ASN A 81 2.00 11.24 -12.68
N LEU A 82 0.84 11.86 -12.43
CA LEU A 82 -0.45 11.35 -12.85
C LEU A 82 -0.55 11.22 -14.38
N ALA A 83 -0.07 12.22 -15.12
CA ALA A 83 0.00 12.18 -16.58
C ALA A 83 0.92 11.03 -17.06
N VAL A 84 2.07 10.81 -16.42
CA VAL A 84 2.98 9.69 -16.73
C VAL A 84 2.27 8.35 -16.52
N VAL A 85 1.55 8.17 -15.40
CA VAL A 85 0.81 6.92 -15.16
C VAL A 85 -0.26 6.70 -16.23
N TRP A 86 -1.01 7.74 -16.62
CA TRP A 86 -1.98 7.65 -17.71
C TRP A 86 -1.36 7.35 -19.06
N MET A 87 -0.18 7.90 -19.36
CA MET A 87 0.57 7.58 -20.58
C MET A 87 1.00 6.12 -20.59
N ILE A 88 1.48 5.57 -19.48
CA ILE A 88 1.82 4.15 -19.37
C ILE A 88 0.58 3.28 -19.61
N VAL A 89 -0.56 3.62 -19.02
CA VAL A 89 -1.84 2.92 -19.24
C VAL A 89 -2.25 2.99 -20.71
N PHE A 90 -2.17 4.16 -21.33
CA PHE A 90 -2.49 4.35 -22.74
C PHE A 90 -1.59 3.48 -23.64
N ILE A 91 -0.28 3.49 -23.42
CA ILE A 91 0.67 2.66 -24.18
C ILE A 91 0.38 1.17 -23.97
N ALA A 92 0.09 0.75 -22.74
CA ALA A 92 -0.22 -0.65 -22.42
C ALA A 92 -1.50 -1.14 -23.15
N LEU A 93 -2.48 -0.25 -23.36
CA LEU A 93 -3.73 -0.55 -24.05
C LEU A 93 -3.64 -0.38 -25.58
N SER A 94 -2.74 0.48 -26.08
CA SER A 94 -2.64 0.86 -27.49
C SER A 94 -2.41 -0.31 -28.47
N LYS A 95 -1.73 -1.37 -28.02
CA LYS A 95 -1.39 -2.55 -28.85
C LYS A 95 -2.42 -3.70 -28.74
N GLY A 96 -3.56 -3.46 -28.06
CA GLY A 96 -4.64 -4.43 -27.90
C GLY A 96 -4.36 -5.58 -26.92
N LEU A 97 -5.32 -6.50 -26.79
CA LEU A 97 -5.38 -7.53 -25.75
C LEU A 97 -4.15 -8.46 -25.69
N LYS A 98 -3.52 -8.78 -26.83
CA LYS A 98 -2.34 -9.65 -26.87
C LYS A 98 -1.09 -9.01 -26.26
N SER A 99 -0.92 -7.68 -26.41
CA SER A 99 0.19 -6.95 -25.80
C SER A 99 -0.10 -6.64 -24.34
N TYR A 100 -1.35 -6.28 -24.03
CA TYR A 100 -1.84 -6.03 -22.68
C TYR A 100 -1.56 -7.21 -21.75
N GLY A 101 -1.85 -8.45 -22.17
CA GLY A 101 -1.61 -9.64 -21.33
C GLY A 101 -0.15 -9.82 -20.92
N LYS A 102 0.82 -9.49 -21.79
CA LYS A 102 2.25 -9.57 -21.46
C LYS A 102 2.65 -8.52 -20.43
N VAL A 103 2.14 -7.30 -20.60
CA VAL A 103 2.42 -6.19 -19.69
C VAL A 103 1.82 -6.48 -18.31
N VAL A 104 0.58 -6.94 -18.25
CA VAL A 104 -0.09 -7.33 -16.99
C VAL A 104 0.67 -8.42 -16.25
N PHE A 105 1.19 -9.43 -16.96
CA PHE A 105 2.00 -10.48 -16.34
C PHE A 105 3.25 -9.92 -15.65
N LEU A 106 3.93 -8.96 -16.26
CA LEU A 106 5.07 -8.28 -15.63
C LEU A 106 4.63 -7.48 -14.39
N PHE A 107 3.55 -6.71 -14.50
CA PHE A 107 3.02 -5.90 -13.41
C PHE A 107 2.46 -6.70 -12.24
N SER A 108 2.01 -7.94 -12.45
CA SER A 108 1.57 -8.82 -11.35
C SER A 108 2.75 -9.57 -10.72
N LEU A 109 3.74 -9.97 -11.51
CA LEU A 109 4.87 -10.76 -11.03
C LEU A 109 5.87 -9.94 -10.21
N VAL A 110 6.16 -8.69 -10.62
CA VAL A 110 7.11 -7.82 -9.92
C VAL A 110 6.71 -7.56 -8.45
N PRO A 111 5.46 -7.16 -8.12
CA PRO A 111 5.03 -6.99 -6.74
C PRO A 111 5.08 -8.28 -5.93
N ILE A 112 4.69 -9.43 -6.52
CA ILE A 112 4.72 -10.71 -5.82
C ILE A 112 6.16 -11.09 -5.43
N LEU A 113 7.11 -10.96 -6.37
CA LEU A 113 8.53 -11.20 -6.07
C LEU A 113 9.09 -10.21 -5.04
N GLY A 114 8.73 -8.93 -5.16
CA GLY A 114 9.13 -7.90 -4.21
C GLY A 114 8.63 -8.19 -2.80
N MET A 115 7.37 -8.62 -2.66
CA MET A 115 6.78 -9.03 -1.39
C MET A 115 7.53 -10.23 -0.78
N VAL A 116 7.82 -11.27 -1.58
CA VAL A 116 8.59 -12.44 -1.10
C VAL A 116 9.99 -12.02 -0.63
N PHE A 117 10.69 -11.20 -1.42
CA PHE A 117 12.03 -10.72 -1.05
C PHE A 117 12.00 -9.89 0.24
N LEU A 118 11.02 -9.00 0.38
CA LEU A 118 10.86 -8.15 1.54
C LEU A 118 10.50 -8.95 2.79
N CYS A 119 9.66 -9.99 2.68
CA CYS A 119 9.42 -10.96 3.75
C CYS A 119 10.70 -11.65 4.23
N VAL A 120 11.51 -12.18 3.30
CA VAL A 120 12.78 -12.84 3.64
C VAL A 120 13.73 -11.87 4.34
N LYS A 121 13.82 -10.63 3.87
CA LYS A 121 14.65 -9.59 4.50
C LYS A 121 14.21 -9.26 5.91
N ILE A 122 12.91 -9.02 6.13
CA ILE A 122 12.37 -8.69 7.46
C ILE A 122 12.54 -9.86 8.43
N MET A 123 12.37 -11.10 7.94
CA MET A 123 12.63 -12.29 8.75
C MET A 123 14.09 -12.39 9.18
N GLY A 124 15.04 -12.01 8.32
CA GLY A 124 16.47 -11.94 8.67
C GLY A 124 16.84 -10.81 9.64
N LEU A 125 16.04 -9.74 9.70
CA LEU A 125 16.22 -8.61 10.63
C LEU A 125 15.56 -8.86 12.00
N ALA A 126 14.62 -9.81 12.09
CA ALA A 126 13.91 -10.11 13.32
C ALA A 126 14.85 -10.77 14.36
N PRO A 127 14.90 -10.26 15.61
CA PRO A 127 15.76 -10.85 16.63
C PRO A 127 15.33 -12.27 17.02
N ALA A 128 16.26 -13.24 16.97
CA ALA A 128 16.00 -14.66 17.18
C ALA A 128 15.40 -15.05 18.56
N TYR A 129 15.40 -14.14 19.54
CA TYR A 129 15.13 -14.45 20.94
C TYR A 129 13.69 -14.19 21.41
N ARG A 130 12.85 -13.54 20.63
CA ARG A 130 11.43 -13.38 20.98
C ARG A 130 10.67 -14.37 20.11
N LYS A 131 10.21 -15.48 20.72
CA LYS A 131 9.35 -16.48 20.08
C LYS A 131 8.32 -15.71 19.25
N SER A 132 8.49 -15.70 17.93
CA SER A 132 7.48 -15.24 17.01
C SER A 132 6.30 -16.16 17.28
N SER A 133 5.39 -15.75 18.16
CA SER A 133 4.06 -16.30 18.15
C SER A 133 3.54 -15.93 16.77
N ILE A 134 3.69 -16.87 15.83
CA ILE A 134 3.08 -16.84 14.50
C ILE A 134 1.55 -16.70 14.64
N ALA A 135 1.01 -16.94 15.85
CA ALA A 135 -0.30 -16.51 16.26
C ALA A 135 -0.43 -14.99 16.13
N LEU A 136 -1.32 -14.57 15.23
CA LEU A 136 -1.92 -13.24 15.19
C LEU A 136 -2.12 -12.75 16.63
N PRO A 137 -1.46 -11.67 17.06
CA PRO A 137 -1.56 -11.18 18.43
C PRO A 137 -3.03 -10.95 18.78
N GLN A 138 -3.53 -11.70 19.76
CA GLN A 138 -4.78 -11.41 20.50
C GLN A 138 -6.03 -11.25 19.61
N THR A 139 -6.32 -12.20 18.71
CA THR A 139 -7.67 -12.27 18.14
C THR A 139 -8.61 -12.96 19.12
N ASP A 140 -9.47 -12.18 19.78
CA ASP A 140 -10.58 -12.72 20.56
C ASP A 140 -11.66 -13.28 19.62
N TRP A 141 -11.50 -14.56 19.29
CA TRP A 141 -12.38 -15.29 18.36
C TRP A 141 -13.84 -15.29 18.80
N SER A 142 -14.10 -15.28 20.10
CA SER A 142 -15.45 -15.26 20.66
C SER A 142 -16.20 -13.99 20.28
N GLU A 143 -15.55 -12.83 20.33
CA GLU A 143 -16.17 -11.55 19.97
C GLU A 143 -16.24 -11.35 18.45
N PHE A 144 -15.24 -11.86 17.72
CA PHE A 144 -15.17 -11.72 16.27
C PHE A 144 -16.38 -12.34 15.55
N PHE A 145 -16.77 -13.56 15.91
CA PHE A 145 -17.88 -14.26 15.25
C PHE A 145 -19.26 -13.73 15.66
N LEU A 146 -19.39 -13.18 16.87
CA LEU A 146 -20.65 -12.62 17.38
C LEU A 146 -20.93 -11.22 16.84
N ASN A 147 -19.89 -10.46 16.48
CA ASN A 147 -20.05 -9.10 16.00
C ASN A 147 -20.50 -9.05 14.53
N SER A 148 -21.73 -8.56 14.30
CA SER A 148 -22.28 -8.36 12.95
C SER A 148 -21.42 -7.43 12.08
N LYS A 149 -20.75 -6.43 12.68
CA LYS A 149 -19.86 -5.53 11.93
C LYS A 149 -18.69 -6.29 11.32
N SER A 150 -18.11 -7.26 12.02
CA SER A 150 -17.01 -8.09 11.51
C SER A 150 -17.39 -8.83 10.23
N TRP A 151 -18.59 -9.41 10.18
CA TRP A 151 -19.11 -10.07 8.98
C TRP A 151 -19.35 -9.09 7.83
N SER A 152 -19.89 -7.90 8.12
CA SER A 152 -20.10 -6.87 7.09
C SER A 152 -18.78 -6.37 6.48
N MET A 153 -17.74 -6.21 7.30
CA MET A 153 -16.41 -5.84 6.87
C MET A 153 -15.76 -6.97 6.06
N ALA A 154 -15.82 -8.21 6.54
CA ALA A 154 -15.29 -9.37 5.84
C ALA A 154 -15.95 -9.58 4.47
N MET A 155 -17.27 -9.39 4.37
CA MET A 155 -18.00 -9.42 3.11
C MET A 155 -17.49 -8.33 2.17
N THR A 156 -17.42 -7.09 2.64
CA THR A 156 -16.95 -5.95 1.84
C THR A 156 -15.54 -6.18 1.29
N GLU A 157 -14.62 -6.68 2.12
CA GLU A 157 -13.26 -7.03 1.70
C GLU A 157 -13.23 -8.16 0.67
N ALA A 158 -14.10 -9.17 0.80
CA ALA A 158 -14.22 -10.22 -0.21
C ALA A 158 -14.71 -9.64 -1.55
N PHE A 159 -15.72 -8.77 -1.57
CA PHE A 159 -16.19 -8.12 -2.78
C PHE A 159 -15.11 -7.25 -3.42
N TYR A 160 -14.33 -6.49 -2.63
CA TYR A 160 -13.23 -5.68 -3.14
C TYR A 160 -12.05 -6.51 -3.65
N THR A 161 -11.72 -7.62 -2.99
CA THR A 161 -10.60 -8.51 -3.39
C THR A 161 -10.88 -9.18 -4.73
N TRP A 162 -12.08 -9.75 -4.90
CA TRP A 162 -12.43 -10.53 -6.08
C TRP A 162 -13.05 -9.68 -7.20
N GLY A 163 -13.51 -8.47 -6.89
CA GLY A 163 -14.26 -7.65 -7.84
C GLY A 163 -15.50 -8.37 -8.35
N LEU A 164 -16.18 -9.13 -7.49
CA LEU A 164 -17.37 -9.92 -7.85
C LEU A 164 -18.41 -9.01 -8.51
N LEU A 165 -18.99 -9.49 -9.62
CA LEU A 165 -19.97 -8.74 -10.44
C LEU A 165 -19.41 -7.46 -11.09
N GLY A 166 -18.09 -7.24 -11.07
CA GLY A 166 -17.45 -6.10 -11.72
C GLY A 166 -17.45 -6.23 -13.25
N ALA A 167 -17.64 -5.10 -13.93
CA ALA A 167 -17.61 -5.02 -15.39
C ALA A 167 -16.29 -5.54 -16.00
N SER A 168 -15.17 -5.39 -15.29
CA SER A 168 -13.86 -5.90 -15.69
C SER A 168 -13.82 -7.43 -15.75
N MET A 169 -14.38 -8.12 -14.75
CA MET A 169 -14.41 -9.59 -14.73
C MET A 169 -15.34 -10.14 -15.80
N MET A 170 -16.50 -9.50 -16.01
CA MET A 170 -17.42 -9.88 -17.08
C MET A 170 -16.79 -9.69 -18.47
N GLN A 171 -16.06 -8.58 -18.68
CA GLN A 171 -15.32 -8.35 -19.91
C GLN A 171 -14.21 -9.38 -20.12
N MET A 172 -13.47 -9.77 -19.08
CA MET A 172 -12.44 -10.81 -19.20
C MET A 172 -13.06 -12.17 -19.55
N ALA A 173 -14.18 -12.52 -18.93
CA ALA A 173 -14.90 -13.75 -19.21
C ALA A 173 -15.46 -13.79 -20.65
N SER A 174 -15.92 -12.67 -21.20
CA SER A 174 -16.49 -12.60 -22.56
C SER A 174 -15.46 -12.84 -23.66
N HIS A 175 -14.17 -12.63 -23.37
CA HIS A 175 -13.07 -12.86 -24.32
C HIS A 175 -12.49 -14.28 -24.24
N ASN A 176 -13.04 -15.13 -23.38
CA ASN A 176 -12.59 -16.51 -23.23
C ASN A 176 -13.07 -17.39 -24.41
N ARG A 177 -12.35 -18.48 -24.69
CA ARG A 177 -12.79 -19.45 -25.70
C ARG A 177 -14.01 -20.22 -25.18
N PRO A 178 -15.00 -20.56 -26.03
CA PRO A 178 -16.28 -21.13 -25.60
C PRO A 178 -16.17 -22.49 -24.89
N ASN A 179 -15.10 -23.26 -25.14
CA ASN A 179 -14.86 -24.57 -24.51
C ASN A 179 -13.67 -24.57 -23.53
N HIS A 180 -13.20 -23.39 -23.09
CA HIS A 180 -12.10 -23.32 -22.14
C HIS A 180 -12.60 -23.56 -20.71
N LEU A 181 -11.89 -24.42 -19.97
CA LEU A 181 -12.23 -24.82 -18.61
C LEU A 181 -11.91 -23.70 -17.61
N LEU A 182 -12.81 -22.71 -17.52
CA LEU A 182 -12.65 -21.54 -16.64
C LEU A 182 -12.37 -21.93 -15.17
N HIS A 183 -12.97 -23.02 -14.68
CA HIS A 183 -12.76 -23.48 -13.31
C HIS A 183 -11.30 -23.74 -12.94
N LYS A 184 -10.48 -24.23 -13.88
CA LYS A 184 -9.05 -24.47 -13.62
C LYS A 184 -8.30 -23.15 -13.42
N ASP A 185 -8.57 -22.16 -14.27
CA ASP A 185 -7.94 -20.85 -14.18
C ASP A 185 -8.39 -20.12 -12.91
N THR A 186 -9.70 -20.17 -12.61
CA THR A 186 -10.23 -19.59 -11.38
C THR A 186 -9.59 -20.22 -10.14
N ASN A 187 -9.40 -21.54 -10.10
CA ASN A 187 -8.76 -22.21 -8.97
C ASN A 187 -7.29 -21.81 -8.79
N ILE A 188 -6.55 -21.57 -9.88
CA ILE A 188 -5.17 -21.10 -9.81
C ILE A 188 -5.13 -19.66 -9.31
N VAL A 189 -5.98 -18.79 -9.88
CA VAL A 189 -6.08 -17.39 -9.44
C VAL A 189 -6.46 -17.33 -7.97
N THR A 190 -7.40 -18.16 -7.51
CA THR A 190 -7.81 -18.15 -6.11
C THR A 190 -6.69 -18.59 -5.18
N ALA A 191 -6.01 -19.69 -5.52
CA ALA A 191 -4.88 -20.18 -4.74
C ALA A 191 -3.74 -19.15 -4.64
N VAL A 192 -3.40 -18.48 -5.75
CA VAL A 192 -2.37 -17.42 -5.76
C VAL A 192 -2.80 -16.23 -4.91
N THR A 193 -4.05 -15.76 -5.03
CA THR A 193 -4.58 -14.67 -4.22
C THR A 193 -4.50 -14.99 -2.73
N PHE A 194 -4.95 -16.18 -2.31
CA PHE A 194 -4.83 -16.61 -0.91
C PHE A 194 -3.37 -16.65 -0.44
N ALA A 195 -2.45 -17.17 -1.25
CA ALA A 195 -1.03 -17.21 -0.91
C ALA A 195 -0.45 -15.81 -0.70
N VAL A 196 -0.78 -14.84 -1.57
CA VAL A 196 -0.33 -13.44 -1.46
C VAL A 196 -0.92 -12.77 -0.22
N LEU A 197 -2.21 -13.00 0.08
CA LEU A 197 -2.87 -12.46 1.27
C LEU A 197 -2.23 -12.99 2.56
N ILE A 198 -1.97 -14.30 2.63
CA ILE A 198 -1.29 -14.91 3.77
C ILE A 198 0.12 -14.33 3.94
N LEU A 199 0.86 -14.19 2.84
CA LEU A 199 2.20 -13.61 2.87
C LEU A 199 2.19 -12.14 3.30
N SER A 200 1.22 -11.36 2.83
CA SER A 200 1.01 -9.97 3.28
C SER A 200 0.65 -9.87 4.76
N ALA A 201 -0.21 -10.76 5.26
CA ALA A 201 -0.59 -10.78 6.68
C ALA A 201 0.62 -11.16 7.57
N PHE A 202 1.39 -12.16 7.15
CA PHE A 202 2.64 -12.54 7.82
C PHE A 202 3.64 -11.39 7.84
N LEU A 203 3.81 -10.70 6.72
CA LEU A 203 4.67 -9.55 6.61
C LEU A 203 4.26 -8.41 7.54
N ALA A 204 2.98 -8.05 7.54
CA ALA A 204 2.46 -6.99 8.40
C ALA A 204 2.67 -7.33 9.88
N ASN A 205 2.40 -8.57 10.28
CA ASN A 205 2.59 -9.02 11.66
C ASN A 205 4.07 -8.99 12.07
N THR A 206 4.98 -9.50 11.23
CA THR A 206 6.41 -9.45 11.52
C THR A 206 6.95 -8.02 11.60
N CYS A 207 6.46 -7.12 10.75
CA CYS A 207 6.79 -5.70 10.83
C CYS A 207 6.29 -5.07 12.14
N ALA A 208 5.05 -5.33 12.54
CA ALA A 208 4.50 -4.83 13.80
C ALA A 208 5.29 -5.35 15.03
N GLN A 209 5.68 -6.63 15.03
CA GLN A 209 6.51 -7.21 16.08
C GLN A 209 7.92 -6.59 16.13
N LEU A 210 8.51 -6.30 14.97
CA LEU A 210 9.81 -5.63 14.87
C LEU A 210 9.75 -4.21 15.44
N LEU A 211 8.67 -3.47 15.14
CA LEU A 211 8.42 -2.13 15.69
C LEU A 211 8.25 -2.17 17.21
N LEU A 212 7.42 -3.10 17.72
CA LEU A 212 7.25 -3.31 19.16
C LEU A 212 8.56 -3.72 19.85
N ALA A 213 9.42 -4.50 19.20
CA ALA A 213 10.73 -4.87 19.74
C ALA A 213 11.67 -3.67 19.90
N HIS A 214 11.52 -2.64 19.06
CA HIS A 214 12.28 -1.39 19.15
C HIS A 214 11.59 -0.31 20.00
N GLY A 215 10.47 -0.64 20.66
CA GLY A 215 9.76 0.26 21.56
C GLY A 215 8.75 1.20 20.89
N TYR A 216 8.42 0.99 19.61
CA TYR A 216 7.34 1.71 18.93
C TYR A 216 6.00 1.05 19.26
N ALA A 217 5.01 1.84 19.66
CA ALA A 217 3.70 1.37 20.07
C ALA A 217 2.66 1.91 19.10
N TYR A 218 2.13 1.03 18.24
CA TYR A 218 1.09 1.40 17.30
C TYR A 218 -0.19 1.79 18.05
N THR A 219 -0.51 3.07 18.09
CA THR A 219 -1.82 3.56 18.53
C THR A 219 -2.72 3.72 17.31
N PRO A 220 -3.77 2.90 17.13
CA PRO A 220 -4.72 3.13 16.05
C PRO A 220 -5.38 4.49 16.27
N SER A 221 -5.20 5.41 15.33
CA SER A 221 -6.01 6.61 15.27
C SER A 221 -7.43 6.18 14.86
N SER A 222 -8.34 6.20 15.83
CA SER A 222 -9.79 6.04 15.62
C SER A 222 -10.33 7.05 14.62
#